data_AF-A0A4Y2UED9-F1
#
_entry.id   AF-A0A4Y2UED9-F1
#
_cell.length_a   1.000
_cell.length_b   1.000
_cell.length_c   1.000
_cell.angle_alpha   90.00
_cell.angle_beta   90.00
_cell.angle_gamma   90.00
#
_symmetry.space_group_name_H-M   'P 1'
#
loop_
_entity.id
_entity.type
_entity.pdbx_description
1 polymer ?
#
loop_
_entity_poly.entity_id
_entity_poly.type
_entity_poly.pdbx_seq_one_letter_code
_entity_poly.pdbx_strand_id
1 'polypeptide(L)'
;MRRSAEGFRNPLPNNNAKSMESSKRKFESYANKVKVFNEIRANFWCLLNFLFLICTLRVHGQRGDPRVYTNSGGVVGSVVHVNDMLSNRQIDVKQFLGIPYAEPPVGDLRFQKPQFHGAWDEDLECKDMPKACVQYMEAPYPWRMSPEDPNISEDCLYLNVWVPKDASPENKKSVFFWIYGGGFFMGSNRQEIYDGRVIAALGDV
;
A
#
# COMPACT_ATOMS: atom_id res chain seq x y z
N MET A 1 113.02 20.22 23.33
CA MET A 1 112.48 19.62 22.08
C MET A 1 111.00 19.35 22.27
N ARG A 2 110.19 19.82 21.30
CA ARG A 2 108.87 19.37 20.83
C ARG A 2 107.85 18.70 21.80
N ARG A 3 106.71 19.41 21.95
CA ARG A 3 105.29 19.01 21.72
C ARG A 3 104.90 17.53 21.90
N SER A 4 103.81 17.30 22.65
CA SER A 4 102.49 16.95 22.08
C SER A 4 101.46 16.73 23.20
N ALA A 5 100.35 17.45 23.16
CA ALA A 5 99.13 17.14 23.92
C ALA A 5 98.05 16.77 22.89
N GLU A 6 97.59 15.53 22.90
CA GLU A 6 96.44 15.07 22.12
C GLU A 6 95.16 15.32 22.92
N GLY A 7 94.33 16.25 22.44
CA GLY A 7 92.98 16.47 22.94
C GLY A 7 91.95 15.78 22.05
N PHE A 8 91.33 14.72 22.56
CA PHE A 8 90.13 14.10 22.02
C PHE A 8 88.97 15.11 21.99
N ARG A 9 88.44 15.42 20.80
CA ARG A 9 87.13 16.07 20.65
C ARG A 9 86.05 15.00 20.53
N ASN A 10 85.22 14.88 21.56
CA ASN A 10 83.94 14.19 21.45
C ASN A 10 82.95 15.06 20.64
N PRO A 11 82.15 14.49 19.73
CA PRO A 11 81.15 15.25 18.99
C PRO A 11 80.01 15.72 19.92
N LEU A 12 79.62 16.99 19.78
CA LEU A 12 78.56 17.63 20.55
C LEU A 12 77.18 17.02 20.22
N PRO A 13 76.28 16.85 21.21
CA PRO A 13 74.96 16.28 20.99
C PRO A 13 74.06 17.19 20.14
N ASN A 14 73.45 16.60 19.09
CA ASN A 14 72.56 17.31 18.16
C ASN A 14 71.17 17.53 18.79
N ASN A 15 71.03 18.61 19.55
CA ASN A 15 69.77 19.03 20.19
C ASN A 15 68.64 19.36 19.18
N ASN A 16 68.97 19.62 17.91
CA ASN A 16 67.99 19.95 16.87
C ASN A 16 67.15 18.73 16.46
N ALA A 17 67.71 17.53 16.52
CA ALA A 17 67.00 16.29 16.18
C ALA A 17 65.87 15.98 17.18
N LYS A 18 66.10 16.20 18.48
CA LYS A 18 65.10 15.97 19.54
C LYS A 18 63.95 16.97 19.48
N SER A 19 64.25 18.23 19.15
CA SER A 19 63.24 19.29 18.97
C SER A 19 62.32 19.01 17.77
N MET A 20 62.90 18.57 16.66
CA MET A 20 62.17 18.23 15.44
C MET A 20 61.25 17.02 15.63
N GLU A 21 61.69 16.02 16.39
CA GLU A 21 60.88 14.83 16.73
C GLU A 21 59.67 15.18 17.62
N SER A 22 59.86 16.10 18.57
CA SER A 22 58.78 16.63 19.43
C SER A 22 57.71 17.37 18.61
N SER A 23 58.15 18.19 17.65
CA SER A 23 57.24 18.92 16.76
C SER A 23 56.47 17.98 15.83
N LYS A 24 57.09 16.91 15.31
CA LYS A 24 56.40 15.88 14.53
C LYS A 24 55.31 15.17 15.33
N ARG A 25 55.60 14.75 16.56
CA ARG A 25 54.61 14.10 17.44
C ARG A 25 53.42 15.00 17.76
N LYS A 26 53.66 16.31 17.97
CA LYS A 26 52.57 17.28 18.13
C LYS A 26 51.73 17.37 16.86
N PHE A 27 52.35 17.49 15.69
CA PHE A 27 51.65 17.56 14.41
C PHE A 27 50.80 16.31 14.15
N GLU A 28 51.35 15.11 14.39
CA GLU A 28 50.62 13.84 14.30
C GLU A 28 49.44 13.76 15.28
N SER A 29 49.63 14.25 16.52
CA SER A 29 48.55 14.35 17.50
C SER A 29 47.41 15.28 17.04
N TYR A 30 47.75 16.44 16.46
CA TYR A 30 46.76 17.35 15.88
C TYR A 30 46.06 16.74 14.67
N ALA A 31 46.79 16.09 13.77
CA ALA A 31 46.21 15.42 12.60
C ALA A 31 45.22 14.31 13.00
N ASN A 32 45.57 13.51 14.02
CA ASN A 32 44.67 12.49 14.57
C ASN A 32 43.40 13.09 15.19
N LYS A 33 43.49 14.19 15.93
CA LYS A 33 42.32 14.88 16.48
C LYS A 33 41.38 15.41 15.40
N VAL A 34 41.93 15.95 14.31
CA VAL A 34 41.15 16.43 13.15
C VAL A 34 40.47 15.25 12.44
N LYS A 35 41.16 14.11 12.28
CA LYS A 35 40.58 12.90 11.67
C LYS A 35 39.39 12.37 12.48
N VAL A 36 39.56 12.23 13.81
CA VAL A 36 38.50 11.78 14.71
C VAL A 36 37.30 12.75 14.70
N PHE A 37 37.56 14.07 14.69
CA PHE A 37 36.48 15.06 14.60
C PHE A 37 35.70 14.96 13.28
N ASN A 38 36.39 14.72 12.16
CA ASN A 38 35.76 14.53 10.86
C ASN A 38 34.96 13.21 10.78
N GLU A 39 35.45 12.13 11.38
CA GLU A 39 34.71 10.86 11.48
C GLU A 39 33.45 11.00 12.35
N ILE A 40 33.53 11.68 13.49
CA ILE A 40 32.36 11.96 14.34
C ILE A 40 31.34 12.83 13.60
N ARG A 41 31.80 13.86 12.89
CA ARG A 41 30.93 14.68 12.02
C ARG A 41 30.24 13.83 10.97
N ALA A 42 30.99 13.01 10.22
CA ALA A 42 30.42 12.16 9.19
C ALA A 42 29.38 11.18 9.76
N ASN A 43 29.69 10.52 10.87
CA ASN A 43 28.77 9.59 11.53
C ASN A 43 27.51 10.30 12.05
N PHE A 44 27.64 11.53 12.58
CA PHE A 44 26.50 12.33 13.03
C PHE A 44 25.60 12.75 11.87
N TRP A 45 26.18 13.19 10.75
CA TRP A 45 25.43 13.51 9.52
C TRP A 45 24.76 12.26 8.92
N CYS A 46 25.41 11.10 8.94
CA CYS A 46 24.81 9.83 8.51
C CYS A 46 23.64 9.42 9.41
N LEU A 47 23.76 9.52 10.72
CA LEU A 47 22.68 9.23 11.68
C LEU A 47 21.51 10.19 11.51
N LEU A 48 21.78 11.49 11.26
CA LEU A 48 20.73 12.48 11.02
C LEU A 48 19.94 12.17 9.74
N ASN A 49 20.63 11.79 8.66
CA ASN A 49 20.00 11.38 7.40
C ASN A 49 19.22 10.06 7.54
N PHE A 50 19.74 9.10 8.30
CA PHE A 50 19.06 7.83 8.56
C PHE A 50 17.79 8.03 9.40
N LEU A 51 17.85 8.87 10.43
CA LEU A 51 16.67 9.27 11.21
C LEU A 51 15.65 10.05 10.37
N PHE A 52 16.11 10.94 9.47
CA PHE A 52 15.23 11.65 8.54
C PHE A 52 14.51 10.71 7.57
N LEU A 53 15.21 9.69 7.04
CA LEU A 53 14.62 8.64 6.19
C LEU A 53 13.59 7.79 6.95
N ILE A 54 13.84 7.45 8.21
CA ILE A 54 12.87 6.74 9.06
C ILE A 54 11.63 7.62 9.31
N CYS A 55 11.81 8.93 9.50
CA CYS A 55 10.71 9.87 9.69
C CYS A 55 9.86 10.07 8.42
N THR A 56 10.45 10.11 7.23
CA THR A 56 9.69 10.23 5.98
C THR A 56 8.92 8.95 5.63
N LEU A 57 9.42 7.76 6.03
CA LEU A 57 8.71 6.50 5.87
C LEU A 57 7.47 6.37 6.77
N ARG A 58 7.31 7.21 7.81
CA ARG A 58 6.20 7.12 8.78
C ARG A 58 5.06 8.12 8.59
N VAL A 59 5.05 8.94 7.54
CA VAL A 59 4.04 10.02 7.37
C VAL A 59 2.97 9.74 6.29
N HIS A 60 2.99 8.57 5.64
CA HIS A 60 1.80 8.13 4.89
C HIS A 60 0.79 7.51 5.85
N GLY A 61 -0.01 8.36 6.50
CA GLY A 61 -1.22 7.94 7.18
C GLY A 61 -2.18 7.34 6.16
N GLN A 62 -2.09 6.03 5.95
CA GLN A 62 -3.11 5.25 5.26
C GLN A 62 -4.40 5.41 6.08
N ARG A 63 -5.36 6.18 5.55
CA ARG A 63 -6.72 6.16 6.05
C ARG A 63 -7.20 4.74 5.86
N GLY A 64 -7.31 3.98 6.95
CA GLY A 64 -7.57 2.54 6.87
C GLY A 64 -8.80 2.24 6.03
N ASP A 65 -8.75 1.13 5.30
CA ASP A 65 -9.86 0.68 4.46
C ASP A 65 -11.14 0.49 5.27
N PRO A 66 -12.32 0.81 4.70
CA PRO A 66 -13.58 0.69 5.41
C PRO A 66 -13.86 -0.79 5.72
N ARG A 67 -14.22 -1.06 6.98
CA ARG A 67 -14.51 -2.41 7.50
C ARG A 67 -15.94 -2.49 8.03
N VAL A 68 -16.66 -3.55 7.69
CA VAL A 68 -18.01 -3.83 8.18
C VAL A 68 -18.10 -5.28 8.61
N TYR A 69 -18.71 -5.55 9.77
CA TYR A 69 -18.99 -6.90 10.24
C TYR A 69 -20.43 -7.29 9.86
N THR A 70 -20.56 -8.40 9.15
CA THR A 70 -21.84 -9.02 8.79
C THR A 70 -22.11 -10.22 9.70
N ASN A 71 -23.28 -10.85 9.54
CA ASN A 71 -23.58 -12.11 10.21
C ASN A 71 -22.68 -13.27 9.74
N SER A 72 -22.03 -13.14 8.58
CA SER A 72 -21.14 -14.16 8.02
C SER A 72 -19.66 -13.88 8.30
N GLY A 73 -19.30 -12.71 8.82
CA GLY A 73 -17.91 -12.33 9.06
C GLY A 73 -17.60 -10.90 8.60
N GLY A 74 -16.33 -10.50 8.77
CA GLY A 74 -15.89 -9.15 8.43
C GLY A 74 -15.56 -8.97 6.95
N VAL A 75 -15.85 -7.79 6.44
CA VAL A 75 -15.68 -7.39 5.03
C VAL A 75 -14.89 -6.09 4.98
N VAL A 76 -13.83 -6.06 4.18
CA VAL A 76 -12.98 -4.90 3.93
C VAL A 76 -13.24 -4.39 2.52
N GLY A 77 -13.63 -3.12 2.42
CA GLY A 77 -13.88 -2.44 1.15
C GLY A 77 -12.77 -1.47 0.78
N SER A 78 -13.11 -0.49 -0.04
CA SER A 78 -12.26 0.67 -0.34
C SER A 78 -13.06 1.97 -0.36
N VAL A 79 -12.38 3.11 -0.25
CA VAL A 79 -12.99 4.42 -0.48
C VAL A 79 -12.63 4.89 -1.88
N VAL A 80 -13.64 5.29 -2.65
CA VAL A 80 -13.51 5.85 -3.99
C VAL A 80 -14.13 7.24 -4.04
N HIS A 81 -13.73 8.02 -5.05
CA HIS A 81 -14.16 9.40 -5.19
C HIS A 81 -15.01 9.59 -6.44
N VAL A 82 -16.14 10.26 -6.28
CA VAL A 82 -17.02 10.68 -7.38
C VAL A 82 -16.94 12.20 -7.49
N ASN A 83 -16.68 12.69 -8.70
CA ASN A 83 -16.69 14.12 -8.98
C ASN A 83 -18.11 14.55 -9.34
N ASP A 84 -18.74 15.34 -8.48
CA ASP A 84 -20.00 16.00 -8.79
C ASP A 84 -19.71 17.25 -9.64
N MET A 85 -20.06 17.16 -10.92
CA MET A 85 -19.87 18.23 -11.89
C MET A 85 -20.78 19.43 -11.63
N LEU A 86 -21.92 19.24 -10.95
CA LEU A 86 -22.88 20.31 -10.66
C LEU A 86 -22.42 21.16 -9.48
N SER A 87 -21.98 20.52 -8.39
CA SER A 87 -21.48 21.24 -7.22
C SER A 87 -19.97 21.52 -7.25
N ASN A 88 -19.25 20.99 -8.25
CA ASN A 88 -17.79 21.01 -8.35
C ASN A 88 -17.11 20.50 -7.06
N ARG A 89 -17.65 19.42 -6.50
CA ARG A 89 -17.16 18.78 -5.28
C ARG A 89 -16.80 17.32 -5.54
N GLN A 90 -15.84 16.85 -4.78
CA GLN A 90 -15.52 15.44 -4.71
C GLN A 90 -16.26 14.80 -3.53
N ILE A 91 -16.99 13.73 -3.81
CA ILE A 91 -17.80 13.00 -2.84
C ILE A 91 -17.15 11.62 -2.65
N ASP A 92 -16.87 11.25 -1.41
CA ASP A 92 -16.37 9.90 -1.11
C ASP A 92 -17.54 8.91 -1.11
N VAL A 93 -17.27 7.71 -1.62
CA VAL A 93 -18.17 6.56 -1.57
C VAL A 93 -17.38 5.40 -1.00
N LYS A 94 -17.94 4.68 -0.04
CA LYS A 94 -17.37 3.39 0.39
C LYS A 94 -17.89 2.34 -0.58
N GLN A 95 -17.02 1.48 -1.09
CA GLN A 95 -17.41 0.37 -1.95
C GLN A 95 -16.92 -0.96 -1.37
N PHE A 96 -17.76 -1.98 -1.51
CA PHE A 96 -17.46 -3.36 -1.14
C PHE A 96 -17.85 -4.23 -2.34
N LEU A 97 -16.86 -4.76 -3.03
CA LEU A 97 -17.01 -5.44 -4.31
C LEU A 97 -16.68 -6.92 -4.14
N GLY A 98 -17.50 -7.79 -4.72
CA GLY A 98 -17.27 -9.24 -4.66
C GLY A 98 -17.55 -9.86 -3.30
N ILE A 99 -18.60 -9.44 -2.60
CA ILE A 99 -19.03 -10.10 -1.35
C ILE A 99 -19.74 -11.41 -1.71
N PRO A 100 -19.28 -12.59 -1.22
CA PRO A 100 -19.96 -13.84 -1.47
C PRO A 100 -21.29 -13.90 -0.72
N TYR A 101 -22.36 -14.33 -1.40
CA TYR A 101 -23.66 -14.55 -0.76
C TYR A 101 -24.12 -16.01 -0.81
N ALA A 102 -23.43 -16.86 -1.55
CA ALA A 102 -23.71 -18.29 -1.67
C ALA A 102 -22.44 -19.09 -1.97
N GLU A 103 -22.47 -20.39 -1.67
CA GLU A 103 -21.43 -21.33 -2.06
C GLU A 103 -21.25 -21.36 -3.59
N PRO A 104 -20.01 -21.53 -4.09
CA PRO A 104 -19.76 -21.71 -5.50
C PRO A 104 -20.59 -22.88 -6.08
N PRO A 105 -21.42 -22.65 -7.11
CA PRO A 105 -22.30 -23.68 -7.67
C PRO A 105 -21.55 -24.63 -8.63
N VAL A 106 -20.43 -25.17 -8.18
CA VAL A 106 -19.52 -26.04 -8.96
C VAL A 106 -19.67 -27.51 -8.55
N GLY A 107 -19.26 -28.43 -9.42
CA GLY A 107 -19.32 -29.86 -9.15
C GLY A 107 -20.75 -30.33 -8.85
N ASP A 108 -20.96 -31.00 -7.72
CA ASP A 108 -22.26 -31.53 -7.30
C ASP A 108 -23.30 -30.43 -6.97
N LEU A 109 -22.85 -29.20 -6.74
CA LEU A 109 -23.74 -28.05 -6.52
C LEU A 109 -24.26 -27.43 -7.82
N ARG A 110 -23.71 -27.82 -8.97
CA ARG A 110 -24.15 -27.29 -10.26
C ARG A 110 -25.62 -27.66 -10.51
N PHE A 111 -26.41 -26.68 -10.92
CA PHE A 111 -27.87 -26.77 -11.14
C PHE A 111 -28.72 -27.04 -9.88
N GLN A 112 -28.12 -27.05 -8.69
CA GLN A 112 -28.86 -27.09 -7.43
C GLN A 112 -29.30 -25.68 -7.01
N LYS A 113 -30.17 -25.62 -6.01
CA LYS A 113 -30.46 -24.35 -5.33
C LYS A 113 -29.16 -23.82 -4.69
N PRO A 114 -28.92 -22.49 -4.71
CA PRO A 114 -27.75 -21.91 -4.07
C PRO A 114 -27.75 -22.25 -2.58
N GLN A 115 -26.60 -22.65 -2.06
CA GLN A 115 -26.39 -22.89 -0.63
C GLN A 115 -25.77 -21.66 0.00
N PHE A 116 -26.05 -21.44 1.29
CA PHE A 116 -25.44 -20.35 2.03
C PHE A 116 -23.92 -20.58 2.13
N HIS A 117 -23.12 -19.56 1.81
CA HIS A 117 -21.64 -19.60 1.81
C HIS A 117 -21.01 -19.95 3.18
N GLY A 118 -21.80 -19.96 4.25
CA GLY A 118 -21.28 -20.10 5.60
C GLY A 118 -20.60 -18.82 6.11
N ALA A 119 -20.17 -18.87 7.36
CA ALA A 119 -19.39 -17.80 7.98
C ALA A 119 -17.89 -18.03 7.74
N TRP A 120 -17.12 -16.94 7.73
CA TRP A 120 -15.67 -16.93 7.63
C TRP A 120 -15.04 -16.26 8.86
N ASP A 121 -13.90 -16.78 9.29
CA ASP A 121 -13.19 -16.29 10.49
C ASP A 121 -12.35 -15.03 10.20
N GLU A 122 -11.66 -15.02 9.06
CA GLU A 122 -10.77 -13.94 8.65
C GLU A 122 -11.48 -12.95 7.74
N ASP A 123 -11.16 -11.66 7.89
CA ASP A 123 -11.81 -10.62 7.11
C ASP A 123 -11.58 -10.78 5.59
N LEU A 124 -12.66 -10.71 4.81
CA LEU A 124 -12.59 -10.80 3.35
C LEU A 124 -12.25 -9.44 2.72
N GLU A 125 -11.27 -9.44 1.83
CA GLU A 125 -10.91 -8.31 0.99
C GLU A 125 -11.87 -8.20 -0.21
N CYS A 126 -12.86 -7.32 -0.10
CA CYS A 126 -13.91 -7.09 -1.08
C CYS A 126 -13.67 -5.77 -1.81
N LYS A 127 -12.59 -5.72 -2.60
CA LYS A 127 -12.13 -4.51 -3.30
C LYS A 127 -12.20 -4.61 -4.82
N ASP A 128 -12.36 -5.81 -5.35
CA ASP A 128 -12.30 -6.12 -6.77
C ASP A 128 -13.65 -6.61 -7.29
N MET A 129 -13.95 -6.31 -8.55
CA MET A 129 -15.20 -6.77 -9.17
C MET A 129 -15.20 -8.30 -9.30
N PRO A 130 -16.32 -8.97 -8.97
CA PRO A 130 -16.40 -10.41 -9.06
C PRO A 130 -16.37 -10.88 -10.52
N LYS A 131 -16.10 -12.17 -10.69
CA LYS A 131 -16.24 -12.83 -11.98
C LYS A 131 -17.72 -12.89 -12.37
N ALA A 132 -18.00 -12.72 -13.66
CA ALA A 132 -19.32 -12.97 -14.20
C ALA A 132 -19.60 -14.47 -14.26
N CYS A 133 -20.89 -14.82 -14.17
CA CYS A 133 -21.31 -16.19 -14.41
C CYS A 133 -21.06 -16.60 -15.87
N VAL A 134 -20.79 -17.89 -16.07
CA VAL A 134 -20.65 -18.50 -17.40
C VAL A 134 -21.85 -18.15 -18.28
N GLN A 135 -21.55 -17.48 -19.39
CA GLN A 135 -22.52 -17.07 -20.40
C GLN A 135 -21.85 -17.08 -21.76
N TYR A 136 -22.64 -17.29 -22.81
CA TYR A 136 -22.15 -17.32 -24.18
C TYR A 136 -22.68 -16.11 -24.94
N MET A 137 -21.79 -15.22 -25.37
CA MET A 137 -22.14 -14.13 -26.28
C MET A 137 -21.06 -13.96 -27.35
N GLU A 138 -21.41 -14.28 -28.58
CA GLU A 138 -20.54 -14.01 -29.73
C GLU A 138 -20.59 -12.53 -30.15
N ALA A 139 -19.58 -12.13 -30.92
CA ALA A 139 -19.53 -10.85 -31.62
C ALA A 139 -20.84 -10.58 -32.41
N PRO A 140 -21.22 -9.31 -32.64
CA PRO A 140 -20.42 -8.09 -32.58
C PRO A 140 -20.68 -7.18 -31.37
N TYR A 141 -21.20 -7.70 -30.25
CA TYR A 141 -21.52 -6.85 -29.11
C TYR A 141 -20.26 -6.41 -28.32
N PRO A 142 -20.09 -5.12 -27.99
CA PRO A 142 -18.92 -4.62 -27.26
C PRO A 142 -18.90 -5.02 -25.78
N TRP A 143 -20.05 -5.39 -25.20
CA TRP A 143 -20.21 -5.87 -23.82
C TRP A 143 -20.12 -7.39 -23.71
N ARG A 144 -19.67 -8.07 -24.77
CA ARG A 144 -19.61 -9.54 -24.80
C ARG A 144 -18.61 -10.07 -23.79
N MET A 145 -18.94 -11.21 -23.22
CA MET A 145 -18.09 -11.98 -22.33
C MET A 145 -17.85 -13.32 -23.04
N SER A 146 -16.61 -13.51 -23.53
CA SER A 146 -16.19 -14.72 -24.24
C SER A 146 -15.92 -15.83 -23.23
N PRO A 147 -16.18 -17.11 -23.50
CA PRO A 147 -15.82 -18.21 -22.59
C PRO A 147 -14.34 -18.21 -22.16
N GLU A 148 -13.44 -17.64 -22.97
CA GLU A 148 -12.02 -17.50 -22.71
C GLU A 148 -11.66 -16.26 -21.86
N ASP A 149 -12.64 -15.42 -21.50
CA ASP A 149 -12.44 -14.26 -20.66
C ASP A 149 -12.08 -14.73 -19.24
N PRO A 150 -10.90 -14.35 -18.70
CA PRO A 150 -10.48 -14.71 -17.34
C PRO A 150 -11.44 -14.19 -16.25
N ASN A 151 -12.33 -13.28 -16.62
CA ASN A 151 -13.36 -12.69 -15.77
C ASN A 151 -14.67 -13.50 -15.72
N ILE A 152 -14.72 -14.69 -16.30
CA ILE A 152 -15.86 -15.60 -16.23
C ILE A 152 -15.52 -16.81 -15.35
N SER A 153 -16.51 -17.27 -14.58
CA SER A 153 -16.40 -18.48 -13.75
C SER A 153 -17.78 -19.04 -13.41
N GLU A 154 -17.88 -20.33 -13.08
CA GLU A 154 -19.08 -20.89 -12.42
C GLU A 154 -19.17 -20.42 -10.96
N ASP A 155 -18.01 -20.19 -10.32
CA ASP A 155 -17.93 -19.46 -9.06
C ASP A 155 -18.16 -17.95 -9.30
N CYS A 156 -19.43 -17.53 -9.24
CA CYS A 156 -19.89 -16.19 -9.63
C CYS A 156 -20.98 -15.59 -8.71
N LEU A 157 -21.32 -16.24 -7.60
CA LEU A 157 -22.42 -15.81 -6.71
C LEU A 157 -21.98 -14.73 -5.70
N TYR A 158 -21.71 -13.55 -6.25
CA TYR A 158 -21.22 -12.38 -5.50
C TYR A 158 -22.08 -11.14 -5.73
N LEU A 159 -22.11 -10.26 -4.72
CA LEU A 159 -22.76 -8.94 -4.80
C LEU A 159 -21.76 -7.81 -4.59
N ASN A 160 -22.16 -6.62 -5.04
CA ASN A 160 -21.41 -5.38 -4.88
C ASN A 160 -22.28 -4.37 -4.12
N VAL A 161 -21.66 -3.59 -3.23
CA VAL A 161 -22.34 -2.59 -2.41
C VAL A 161 -21.58 -1.28 -2.49
N TRP A 162 -22.28 -0.21 -2.85
CA TRP A 162 -21.78 1.17 -2.78
C TRP A 162 -22.57 1.91 -1.70
N VAL A 163 -21.85 2.66 -0.86
CA VAL A 163 -22.42 3.29 0.33
C VAL A 163 -22.01 4.75 0.39
N PRO A 164 -22.96 5.69 0.56
CA PRO A 164 -22.67 7.09 0.82
C PRO A 164 -21.75 7.25 2.04
N LYS A 165 -20.81 8.20 2.01
CA LYS A 165 -19.79 8.37 3.07
C LYS A 165 -20.40 8.52 4.46
N ASP A 166 -21.50 9.24 4.55
CA ASP A 166 -22.18 9.63 5.78
C ASP A 166 -23.15 8.57 6.31
N ALA A 167 -23.36 7.46 5.59
CA ALA A 167 -24.19 6.36 6.07
C ALA A 167 -23.58 5.75 7.35
N SER A 168 -24.43 5.61 8.37
CA SER A 168 -24.09 5.03 9.67
C SER A 168 -25.31 4.35 10.30
N PRO A 169 -25.16 3.61 11.40
CA PRO A 169 -26.31 3.06 12.14
C PRO A 169 -27.34 4.12 12.57
N GLU A 170 -26.88 5.35 12.81
CA GLU A 170 -27.68 6.52 13.19
C GLU A 170 -28.22 7.29 11.97
N ASN A 171 -27.52 7.22 10.83
CA ASN A 171 -27.89 7.87 9.57
C ASN A 171 -28.15 6.82 8.48
N LYS A 172 -29.32 6.19 8.57
CA LYS A 172 -29.74 5.13 7.65
C LYS A 172 -30.10 5.70 6.28
N LYS A 173 -29.67 5.04 5.22
CA LYS A 173 -30.01 5.35 3.83
C LYS A 173 -31.00 4.34 3.28
N SER A 174 -31.75 4.74 2.24
CA SER A 174 -32.60 3.80 1.50
C SER A 174 -31.70 2.85 0.69
N VAL A 175 -32.15 1.62 0.41
CA VAL A 175 -31.34 0.67 -0.39
C VAL A 175 -31.90 0.59 -1.80
N PHE A 176 -31.07 0.90 -2.80
CA PHE A 176 -31.36 0.60 -4.20
C PHE A 176 -30.75 -0.75 -4.60
N PHE A 177 -31.59 -1.73 -4.91
CA PHE A 177 -31.16 -3.08 -5.28
C PHE A 177 -31.33 -3.32 -6.79
N TRP A 178 -30.22 -3.49 -7.51
CA TRP A 178 -30.21 -3.68 -8.95
C TRP A 178 -30.11 -5.16 -9.33
N ILE A 179 -31.01 -5.60 -10.21
CA ILE A 179 -30.97 -6.92 -10.83
C ILE A 179 -30.76 -6.71 -12.33
N TYR A 180 -29.62 -7.16 -12.85
CA TYR A 180 -29.28 -6.98 -14.25
C TYR A 180 -30.22 -7.77 -15.17
N GLY A 181 -30.47 -7.23 -16.38
CA GLY A 181 -31.21 -7.91 -17.44
C GLY A 181 -30.32 -8.88 -18.25
N GLY A 182 -30.81 -9.30 -19.41
CA GLY A 182 -30.05 -10.20 -20.31
C GLY A 182 -30.77 -11.50 -20.65
N GLY A 183 -32.11 -11.50 -20.60
CA GLY A 183 -32.93 -12.62 -21.09
C GLY A 183 -32.72 -13.95 -20.36
N PHE A 184 -32.15 -13.94 -19.16
CA PHE A 184 -31.77 -15.12 -18.37
C PHE A 184 -30.64 -15.98 -18.95
N PHE A 185 -29.95 -15.52 -19.99
CA PHE A 185 -28.81 -16.24 -20.59
C PHE A 185 -27.52 -15.41 -20.63
N MET A 186 -27.60 -14.12 -20.33
CA MET A 186 -26.46 -13.21 -20.24
C MET A 186 -26.70 -12.13 -19.16
N GLY A 187 -25.69 -11.29 -18.94
CA GLY A 187 -25.71 -10.18 -17.99
C GLY A 187 -24.77 -10.42 -16.82
N SER A 188 -24.30 -9.33 -16.19
CA SER A 188 -23.50 -9.39 -14.98
C SER A 188 -23.50 -8.05 -14.25
N ASN A 189 -23.46 -8.10 -12.92
CA ASN A 189 -23.26 -6.91 -12.07
C ASN A 189 -21.86 -6.29 -12.22
N ARG A 190 -20.95 -6.92 -12.98
CA ARG A 190 -19.61 -6.37 -13.25
C ARG A 190 -19.55 -5.31 -14.33
N GLN A 191 -20.61 -5.16 -15.12
CA GLN A 191 -20.61 -4.24 -16.26
C GLN A 191 -20.54 -2.80 -15.77
N GLU A 192 -19.68 -2.00 -16.40
CA GLU A 192 -19.43 -0.60 -16.02
C GLU A 192 -20.68 0.28 -16.04
N ILE A 193 -21.66 -0.06 -16.90
CA ILE A 193 -22.97 0.62 -16.95
C ILE A 193 -23.79 0.49 -15.66
N TYR A 194 -23.43 -0.45 -14.78
CA TYR A 194 -24.07 -0.69 -13.49
C TYR A 194 -23.22 -0.24 -12.30
N ASP A 195 -22.21 0.59 -12.55
CA ASP A 195 -21.41 1.19 -11.50
C ASP A 195 -22.28 2.06 -10.57
N GLY A 196 -22.47 1.59 -9.35
CA GLY A 196 -23.33 2.23 -8.35
C GLY A 196 -22.75 3.48 -7.70
N ARG A 197 -21.48 3.83 -7.95
CA ARG A 197 -20.80 4.94 -7.25
C ARG A 197 -21.53 6.27 -7.38
N VAL A 198 -21.99 6.59 -8.59
CA VAL A 198 -22.66 7.88 -8.86
C VAL A 198 -24.02 7.95 -8.19
N ILE A 199 -24.78 6.85 -8.22
CA ILE A 199 -26.10 6.77 -7.58
C ILE A 199 -25.94 6.87 -6.05
N ALA A 200 -24.97 6.18 -5.46
CA ALA A 200 -24.69 6.31 -4.03
C ALA A 200 -24.26 7.74 -3.66
N ALA A 201 -23.36 8.36 -4.44
CA ALA A 201 -22.85 9.69 -4.15
C ALA A 201 -23.91 10.80 -4.25
N LEU A 202 -24.77 10.76 -5.28
CA LEU A 202 -25.68 11.85 -5.62
C LEU A 202 -27.14 11.57 -5.28
N GLY A 203 -27.53 10.30 -5.21
CA GLY A 203 -28.89 9.86 -4.93
C GLY A 203 -29.20 9.72 -3.43
N ASP A 204 -28.17 9.72 -2.58
CA ASP A 204 -28.28 9.49 -1.13
C ASP A 204 -28.97 8.16 -0.76
N VAL A 205 -28.56 7.08 -1.44
CA VAL A 205 -29.07 5.71 -1.34
C VAL A 205 -27.94 4.67 -1.34
#